data_AF-A0A2J8X962-F1
#
_entry.id   AF-A0A2J8X962-F1
#
_cell.length_a   1.000
_cell.length_b   1.000
_cell.length_c   1.000
_cell.angle_alpha   90.00
_cell.angle_beta   90.00
_cell.angle_gamma   90.00
#
_symmetry.space_group_name_H-M   'P 1'
#
loop_
_entity.id
_entity.type
_entity.pdbx_description
1 polymer ?
#
loop_
_entity_poly.entity_id
_entity_poly.type
_entity_poly.pdbx_seq_one_letter_code
_entity_poly.pdbx_strand_id
1 'polypeptide(L)'
;MVTSSFPTSVAVFALITLQVGTQDSFIAAVYEHAVILPNKTETPVSQEDALNLMNKNIDILERAIKQAAEQGARIIVTPEDALYGWKFTRETVFPYLEDIPDPQVNWIPCQDPHRSAQC
;
A
#
# COMPACT_ATOMS: atom_id res chain seq x y z
N MET A 1 17.47 50.09 34.47
CA MET A 1 16.79 48.82 34.84
C MET A 1 16.27 48.22 33.54
N VAL A 2 17.10 47.43 32.84
CA VAL A 2 16.70 46.78 31.58
C VAL A 2 16.24 45.39 31.97
N THR A 3 14.92 45.20 32.01
CA THR A 3 14.32 43.89 32.25
C THR A 3 14.56 43.03 31.02
N SER A 4 15.40 42.02 31.17
CA SER A 4 15.75 41.05 30.13
C SER A 4 14.49 40.28 29.69
N SER A 5 14.07 40.49 28.45
CA SER A 5 13.00 39.75 27.75
C SER A 5 13.48 38.45 27.09
N PHE A 6 14.74 38.08 27.29
CA PHE A 6 15.35 36.89 26.70
C PHE A 6 14.77 35.54 27.18
N PRO A 7 14.43 35.33 28.46
CA PRO A 7 13.98 34.01 28.90
C PRO A 7 12.55 33.67 28.46
N THR A 8 11.69 34.67 28.27
CA THR A 8 10.32 34.47 27.76
C THR A 8 10.31 34.08 26.29
N SER A 9 11.20 34.65 25.46
CA SER A 9 11.27 34.33 24.03
C SER A 9 11.72 32.88 23.77
N VAL A 10 12.67 32.37 24.56
CA VAL A 10 13.15 30.98 24.47
C VAL A 10 12.07 29.98 24.91
N ALA A 11 11.31 30.30 25.98
CA ALA A 11 10.23 29.46 26.45
C ALA A 11 9.07 29.34 25.44
N VAL A 12 8.72 30.44 24.77
CA VAL A 12 7.70 30.44 23.71
C VAL A 12 8.13 29.60 22.51
N PHE A 13 9.39 29.69 22.08
CA PHE A 13 9.92 28.84 21.00
C PHE A 13 9.93 27.35 21.38
N ALA A 14 10.28 27.01 22.61
CA ALA A 14 10.27 25.63 23.09
C ALA A 14 8.85 25.01 23.07
N LEU A 15 7.82 25.78 23.44
CA LEU A 15 6.42 25.34 23.36
C LEU A 15 5.97 25.08 21.91
N ILE A 16 6.41 25.91 20.96
CA ILE A 16 6.06 25.74 19.53
C ILE A 16 6.71 24.49 18.93
N THR A 17 7.90 24.10 19.41
CA THR A 17 8.63 22.92 18.91
C THR A 17 8.17 21.58 19.48
N LEU A 18 7.38 21.57 20.55
CA LEU A 18 7.02 20.34 21.30
C LEU A 18 5.62 19.79 21.03
N GLN A 19 4.88 20.32 20.04
CA GLN A 19 3.66 19.67 19.56
C GLN A 19 3.98 18.45 18.67
N VAL A 20 4.68 17.47 19.24
CA VAL A 20 4.62 16.07 18.78
C VAL A 20 3.37 15.47 19.43
N GLY A 21 2.20 15.86 18.92
CA GLY A 21 0.93 15.27 19.32
C GLY A 21 0.69 13.98 18.53
N THR A 22 0.25 12.93 19.21
CA THR A 22 -0.37 11.78 18.53
C THR A 22 -1.61 12.29 17.80
N GLN A 23 -1.81 11.88 16.56
CA GLN A 23 -3.02 12.28 15.84
C GLN A 23 -4.19 11.43 16.39
N ASP A 24 -5.12 12.05 17.11
CA ASP A 24 -6.24 11.36 17.77
C ASP A 24 -7.26 10.78 16.77
N SER A 25 -7.16 11.16 15.49
CA SER A 25 -8.01 10.67 14.40
C SER A 25 -7.21 10.57 13.11
N PHE A 26 -7.69 9.75 12.17
CA PHE A 26 -7.16 9.66 10.82
C PHE A 26 -8.28 9.46 9.79
N ILE A 27 -8.00 9.84 8.54
CA ILE A 27 -8.90 9.58 7.42
C ILE A 27 -8.57 8.20 6.85
N ALA A 28 -9.57 7.33 6.77
CA ALA A 28 -9.48 6.04 6.10
C ALA A 28 -10.21 6.11 4.74
N ALA A 29 -9.73 5.34 3.76
CA ALA A 29 -10.40 5.16 2.48
C ALA A 29 -10.66 3.67 2.21
N VAL A 30 -11.72 3.39 1.46
CA VAL A 30 -12.01 2.06 0.92
C VAL A 30 -12.37 2.23 -0.54
N TYR A 31 -11.97 1.26 -1.38
CA TYR A 31 -12.30 1.27 -2.80
C TYR A 31 -13.05 -0.01 -3.17
N GLU A 32 -14.28 0.14 -3.68
CA GLU A 32 -14.99 -0.97 -4.31
C GLU A 32 -14.50 -1.12 -5.75
N HIS A 33 -13.90 -2.27 -6.06
CA HIS A 33 -13.22 -2.50 -7.33
C HIS A 33 -14.06 -3.34 -8.30
N ALA A 34 -14.27 -2.84 -9.50
CA ALA A 34 -14.81 -3.61 -10.61
C ALA A 34 -13.68 -4.45 -11.25
N VAL A 35 -13.40 -5.61 -10.65
CA VAL A 35 -12.27 -6.48 -11.01
C VAL A 35 -12.29 -6.89 -12.48
N ILE A 36 -11.15 -6.71 -13.16
CA ILE A 36 -10.92 -7.31 -14.47
C ILE A 36 -10.62 -8.80 -14.25
N LEU A 37 -11.59 -9.64 -14.56
CA LEU A 37 -11.49 -11.08 -14.37
C LEU A 37 -10.67 -11.77 -15.47
N PRO A 38 -9.96 -12.87 -15.15
CA PRO A 38 -9.34 -13.71 -16.16
C PRO A 38 -10.39 -14.36 -17.06
N ASN A 39 -9.99 -14.68 -18.29
CA ASN A 39 -10.77 -15.58 -19.13
C ASN A 39 -10.84 -16.97 -18.47
N LYS A 40 -11.98 -17.64 -18.59
CA LYS A 40 -12.11 -19.01 -18.09
C LYS A 40 -11.27 -19.94 -18.96
N THR A 41 -10.23 -20.53 -18.39
CA THR A 41 -9.39 -21.53 -19.03
C THR A 41 -9.44 -22.84 -18.25
N GLU A 42 -9.34 -23.98 -18.94
CA GLU A 42 -9.25 -25.30 -18.30
C GLU A 42 -7.79 -25.63 -17.90
N THR A 43 -6.82 -24.99 -18.53
CA THR A 43 -5.39 -25.15 -18.27
C THR A 43 -4.82 -23.89 -17.62
N PRO A 44 -3.74 -24.01 -16.80
CA PRO A 44 -3.03 -22.85 -16.27
C PRO A 44 -2.49 -21.97 -17.39
N VAL A 45 -2.55 -20.65 -17.17
CA VAL A 45 -1.92 -19.65 -18.05
C VAL A 45 -0.41 -19.59 -17.78
N SER A 46 0.33 -18.87 -18.63
CA SER A 46 1.72 -18.55 -18.31
C SER A 46 1.79 -17.55 -17.14
N GLN A 47 2.93 -17.52 -16.43
CA GLN A 47 3.16 -16.53 -15.38
C GLN A 47 3.15 -15.09 -15.93
N GLU A 48 3.65 -14.90 -17.16
CA GLU A 48 3.63 -13.59 -17.84
C GLU A 48 2.19 -13.12 -18.09
N ASP A 49 1.31 -14.00 -18.56
CA ASP A 49 -0.11 -13.67 -18.76
C ASP A 49 -0.83 -13.36 -17.45
N ALA A 50 -0.51 -14.10 -16.38
CA ALA A 50 -1.04 -13.86 -15.05
C ALA A 50 -0.61 -12.48 -14.51
N LEU A 51 0.68 -12.15 -14.61
CA LEU A 51 1.23 -10.84 -14.24
C LEU A 51 0.60 -9.71 -15.06
N ASN A 52 0.43 -9.90 -16.37
CA ASN A 52 -0.21 -8.92 -17.26
C ASN A 52 -1.67 -8.63 -16.87
N LEU A 53 -2.42 -9.64 -16.40
CA LEU A 53 -3.76 -9.43 -15.88
C LEU A 53 -3.74 -8.66 -14.56
N MET A 54 -2.90 -9.08 -13.61
CA MET A 54 -2.80 -8.44 -12.30
C MET A 54 -2.39 -6.98 -12.43
N ASN A 55 -1.43 -6.66 -13.30
CA ASN A 55 -1.00 -5.29 -13.57
C ASN A 55 -2.13 -4.39 -14.08
N LYS A 56 -3.05 -4.91 -14.92
CA LYS A 56 -4.23 -4.12 -15.34
C LYS A 56 -5.16 -3.78 -14.17
N ASN A 57 -5.30 -4.68 -13.20
CA ASN A 57 -6.06 -4.37 -11.98
C ASN A 57 -5.28 -3.38 -11.10
N ILE A 58 -3.96 -3.53 -10.97
CA ILE A 58 -3.09 -2.60 -10.24
C ILE A 58 -3.19 -1.18 -10.83
N ASP A 59 -3.23 -1.00 -12.15
CA ASP A 59 -3.38 0.32 -12.79
C ASP A 59 -4.69 1.05 -12.37
N ILE A 60 -5.74 0.29 -12.06
CA ILE A 60 -7.01 0.85 -11.56
C ILE A 60 -6.88 1.20 -10.07
N LEU A 61 -6.33 0.26 -9.28
CA LEU A 61 -6.14 0.46 -7.85
C LEU A 61 -5.16 1.60 -7.56
N GLU A 62 -4.10 1.78 -8.35
CA GLU A 62 -3.14 2.86 -8.21
C GLU A 62 -3.82 4.23 -8.32
N ARG A 63 -4.78 4.38 -9.24
CA ARG A 63 -5.57 5.62 -9.37
C ARG A 63 -6.39 5.89 -8.11
N ALA A 64 -7.04 4.87 -7.55
CA ALA A 64 -7.80 5.00 -6.30
C ALA A 64 -6.88 5.34 -5.11
N ILE A 65 -5.70 4.70 -5.03
CA ILE A 65 -4.69 4.96 -3.99
C ILE A 65 -4.19 6.40 -4.07
N LYS A 66 -3.83 6.88 -5.28
CA LYS A 66 -3.39 8.27 -5.50
C LYS A 66 -4.49 9.27 -5.10
N GLN A 67 -5.73 9.04 -5.52
CA GLN A 67 -6.86 9.91 -5.15
C GLN A 67 -7.13 9.94 -3.64
N ALA A 68 -7.01 8.80 -2.95
CA ALA A 68 -7.16 8.74 -1.51
C ALA A 68 -6.02 9.50 -0.80
N ALA A 69 -4.78 9.37 -1.28
CA ALA A 69 -3.63 10.11 -0.76
C ALA A 69 -3.80 11.63 -0.96
N GLU A 70 -4.28 12.07 -2.13
CA GLU A 70 -4.60 13.48 -2.42
C GLU A 70 -5.65 14.05 -1.47
N GLN A 71 -6.58 13.21 -1.00
CA GLN A 71 -7.61 13.57 -0.01
C GLN A 71 -7.13 13.45 1.45
N GLY A 72 -5.86 13.12 1.67
CA GLY A 72 -5.27 13.03 3.02
C GLY A 72 -5.58 11.73 3.76
N ALA A 73 -6.02 10.68 3.06
CA ALA A 73 -6.19 9.36 3.66
C ALA A 73 -4.85 8.83 4.19
N ARG A 74 -4.85 8.33 5.43
CA ARG A 74 -3.68 7.72 6.07
C ARG A 74 -3.56 6.23 5.76
N ILE A 75 -4.66 5.61 5.33
CA ILE A 75 -4.75 4.21 4.92
C ILE A 75 -5.88 4.07 3.90
N ILE A 76 -5.69 3.18 2.93
CA ILE A 76 -6.72 2.74 1.99
C ILE A 76 -6.78 1.21 1.99
N VAL A 77 -7.99 0.65 1.95
CA VAL A 77 -8.22 -0.80 1.82
C VAL A 77 -8.80 -1.11 0.44
N THR A 78 -8.25 -2.13 -0.21
CA THR A 78 -8.76 -2.69 -1.48
C THR A 78 -9.46 -4.04 -1.22
N PRO A 79 -10.36 -4.50 -2.11
CA PRO A 79 -11.11 -5.73 -1.88
C PRO A 79 -10.25 -6.99 -1.90
N GLU A 80 -10.81 -8.07 -1.36
CA GLU A 80 -10.33 -9.43 -1.61
C GLU A 80 -10.39 -9.77 -3.12
N ASP A 81 -9.46 -10.61 -3.59
CA ASP A 81 -9.37 -11.06 -4.98
C ASP A 81 -9.27 -9.94 -6.04
N ALA A 82 -8.92 -8.72 -5.64
CA ALA A 82 -8.94 -7.54 -6.51
C ALA A 82 -7.93 -7.59 -7.68
N LEU A 83 -6.90 -8.44 -7.60
CA LEU A 83 -5.86 -8.54 -8.62
C LEU A 83 -6.13 -9.62 -9.66
N TYR A 84 -6.71 -10.75 -9.25
CA TYR A 84 -6.81 -11.96 -10.06
C TYR A 84 -8.20 -12.61 -10.09
N GLY A 85 -9.15 -12.17 -9.25
CA GLY A 85 -10.52 -12.70 -9.19
C GLY A 85 -10.64 -14.03 -8.42
N TRP A 86 -11.78 -14.70 -8.55
CA TRP A 86 -12.19 -15.81 -7.66
C TRP A 86 -12.50 -17.12 -8.39
N LYS A 87 -12.11 -17.27 -9.66
CA LYS A 87 -12.49 -18.43 -10.50
C LYS A 87 -11.30 -19.33 -10.79
N PHE A 88 -10.89 -20.12 -9.81
CA PHE A 88 -9.71 -20.98 -9.94
C PHE A 88 -9.86 -22.39 -9.37
N THR A 89 -9.16 -23.34 -9.98
CA THR A 89 -8.64 -24.55 -9.33
C THR A 89 -7.22 -24.30 -8.78
N ARG A 90 -6.71 -25.26 -8.00
CA ARG A 90 -5.35 -25.23 -7.45
C ARG A 90 -4.27 -25.10 -8.53
N GLU A 91 -4.46 -25.70 -9.69
CA GLU A 91 -3.52 -25.65 -10.81
C GLU A 91 -3.61 -24.30 -11.53
N THR A 92 -4.83 -23.81 -11.78
CA THR A 92 -5.04 -22.58 -12.55
C THR A 92 -4.66 -21.31 -11.77
N VAL A 93 -4.69 -21.34 -10.42
CA VAL A 93 -4.25 -20.19 -9.60
C VAL A 93 -2.73 -20.09 -9.50
N PHE A 94 -2.01 -21.19 -9.65
CA PHE A 94 -0.57 -21.26 -9.39
C PHE A 94 0.27 -20.16 -10.10
N PRO A 95 0.01 -19.80 -11.37
CA PRO A 95 0.75 -18.73 -12.05
C PRO A 95 0.56 -17.33 -11.46
N TYR A 96 -0.44 -17.11 -10.60
CA TYR A 96 -0.75 -15.83 -9.96
C TYR A 96 -0.10 -15.66 -8.58
N LEU A 97 0.55 -16.70 -8.06
CA LEU A 97 1.07 -16.73 -6.69
C LEU A 97 2.52 -16.26 -6.62
N GLU A 98 2.87 -15.71 -5.47
CA GLU A 98 4.24 -15.36 -5.08
C GLU A 98 4.54 -15.98 -3.70
N ASP A 99 5.82 -16.17 -3.40
CA ASP A 99 6.26 -16.46 -2.04
C ASP A 99 6.40 -15.14 -1.27
N ILE A 100 5.52 -14.93 -0.27
CA ILE A 100 5.47 -13.70 0.54
C ILE A 100 6.10 -14.01 1.90
N PRO A 101 7.27 -13.42 2.24
CA PRO A 101 7.97 -13.74 3.48
C PRO A 101 7.26 -13.16 4.71
N ASP A 102 7.55 -13.73 5.89
CA ASP A 102 7.11 -13.16 7.17
C ASP A 102 7.64 -11.71 7.32
N PRO A 103 6.82 -10.73 7.74
CA PRO A 103 7.23 -9.34 7.88
C PRO A 103 8.48 -9.10 8.76
N GLN A 104 8.85 -10.05 9.62
CA GLN A 104 10.07 -10.00 10.43
C GLN A 104 11.36 -9.88 9.61
N VAL A 105 11.35 -10.22 8.31
CA VAL A 105 12.51 -10.01 7.43
C VAL A 105 12.85 -8.54 7.17
N ASN A 106 11.96 -7.61 7.57
CA ASN A 106 12.09 -6.15 7.45
C ASN A 106 12.57 -5.74 6.04
N TRP A 107 11.71 -5.95 5.05
CA TRP A 107 12.04 -5.75 3.64
C TRP A 107 11.13 -4.70 3.00
N ILE A 108 11.72 -3.80 2.22
CA ILE A 108 11.00 -2.83 1.38
C ILE A 108 11.23 -3.24 -0.09
N PRO A 109 10.27 -3.92 -0.75
CA PRO A 109 10.45 -4.42 -2.12
C PRO A 109 10.83 -3.34 -3.13
N CYS A 110 10.32 -2.11 -2.97
CA CYS A 110 10.64 -1.01 -3.87
C CYS A 110 12.11 -0.53 -3.79
N GLN A 111 12.80 -0.78 -2.67
CA GLN A 111 14.20 -0.38 -2.47
C GLN A 111 15.18 -1.51 -2.78
N ASP A 112 14.77 -2.76 -2.58
CA ASP A 112 15.59 -3.96 -2.83
C ASP A 112 14.77 -5.06 -3.52
N PRO A 113 14.45 -4.90 -4.82
CA PRO A 113 13.48 -5.77 -5.51
C PRO A 113 13.98 -7.20 -5.75
N HIS A 114 15.29 -7.44 -5.67
CA HIS A 114 15.88 -8.74 -5.99
C HIS A 114 16.08 -9.65 -4.79
N ARG A 115 15.74 -9.20 -3.58
CA ARG A 115 15.92 -9.99 -2.36
C ARG A 115 15.05 -11.25 -2.31
N SER A 116 13.82 -11.19 -2.81
CA SER A 116 12.92 -12.36 -2.87
C SER A 116 13.24 -13.30 -4.04
N ALA A 117 13.91 -12.81 -5.09
CA ALA A 117 14.30 -13.62 -6.25
C ALA A 117 15.48 -14.56 -5.98
N GLN A 118 15.98 -14.60 -4.74
CA GLN A 118 17.13 -15.42 -4.31
C GLN A 118 16.73 -16.69 -3.52
N CYS A 119 15.44 -17.02 -3.47
CA CYS A 119 14.93 -18.26 -2.89
C CYS A 119 14.59 -19.29 -3.97
#